data_AF-A0A9W7M6B0-F1
#
_entry.id   AF-A0A9W7M6B0-F1
#
_cell.length_a   1.000
_cell.length_b   1.000
_cell.length_c   1.000
_cell.angle_alpha   90.00
_cell.angle_beta   90.00
_cell.angle_gamma   90.00
#
_symmetry.space_group_name_H-M   'P 1'
#
loop_
_entity.id
_entity.type
_entity.pdbx_description
1 polymer ?
#
loop_
_entity_poly.entity_id
_entity_poly.type
_entity_poly.pdbx_seq_one_letter_code
_entity_poly.pdbx_strand_id
1 'polypeptide(L)'
;MEIGELWAIFGPGVAGAVFGAGWWFWVDAVVCSSVNVPFLHYLPGIFASIAALMFNCVRREDIDYSPYDDGEWRLKLWLFLAYVVSFVSLAASVGLLIQESVPVDRYCRCLTVRVRFSQWADILDCTLRIADSSNLIQK
;
A
#
# COMPACT_ATOMS: atom_id res chain seq x y z
N MET A 1 21.76 23.42 0.04
CA MET A 1 21.05 22.46 0.90
C MET A 1 21.95 21.26 1.06
N GLU A 2 22.24 20.89 2.30
CA GLU A 2 22.92 19.62 2.57
C GLU A 2 22.03 18.45 2.14
N ILE A 3 22.64 17.32 1.79
CA ILE A 3 21.90 16.13 1.34
C ILE A 3 20.83 15.72 2.37
N GLY A 4 21.13 15.91 3.67
CA GLY A 4 20.24 15.57 4.78
C GLY A 4 18.94 16.40 4.82
N GLU A 5 19.01 17.69 4.51
CA GLU A 5 17.82 18.55 4.42
C GLU A 5 16.93 18.16 3.24
N LEU A 6 17.55 17.80 2.11
CA LEU A 6 16.84 17.29 0.94
C LEU A 6 16.05 16.02 1.26
N TRP A 7 16.67 15.05 1.93
CA TRP A 7 15.97 13.82 2.36
C TRP A 7 14.89 14.08 3.40
N ALA A 8 15.06 15.06 4.29
CA ALA A 8 14.05 15.42 5.28
C ALA A 8 12.77 15.96 4.62
N ILE A 9 12.90 16.71 3.53
CA ILE A 9 11.79 17.30 2.78
C ILE A 9 11.13 16.26 1.86
N PHE A 10 11.91 15.49 1.10
CA PHE A 10 11.36 14.53 0.13
C PHE A 10 10.90 13.21 0.76
N GLY A 11 11.42 12.84 1.94
CA GLY A 11 11.14 11.56 2.59
C GLY A 11 9.65 11.23 2.75
N PRO A 12 8.82 12.12 3.34
CA PRO A 12 7.38 11.90 3.47
C PRO A 12 6.67 11.77 2.11
N GLY A 13 7.09 12.55 1.12
CA GLY A 13 6.54 12.50 -0.24
C GLY A 13 6.81 11.16 -0.93
N VAL A 14 8.05 10.65 -0.83
CA VAL A 14 8.43 9.34 -1.37
C VAL A 14 7.69 8.21 -0.64
N ALA A 15 7.61 8.28 0.69
CA ALA A 15 6.88 7.29 1.48
C ALA A 15 5.38 7.25 1.11
N GLY A 16 4.76 8.41 0.95
CA GLY A 16 3.37 8.54 0.48
C GLY A 16 3.17 7.99 -0.93
N ALA A 17 4.11 8.24 -1.85
CA ALA A 17 4.06 7.73 -3.22
C ALA A 17 4.14 6.19 -3.26
N VAL A 18 5.07 5.58 -2.52
CA VAL A 18 5.20 4.11 -2.43
C VAL A 18 3.96 3.49 -1.80
N PHE A 19 3.46 4.09 -0.71
CA PHE A 19 2.22 3.65 -0.08
C PHE A 19 1.02 3.76 -1.02
N GLY A 20 0.87 4.87 -1.72
CA GLY A 20 -0.20 5.10 -2.70
C GLY A 20 -0.15 4.13 -3.87
N ALA A 21 1.04 3.82 -4.40
CA ALA A 21 1.22 2.80 -5.43
C ALA A 21 0.80 1.41 -4.92
N GLY A 22 1.24 1.02 -3.72
CA GLY A 22 0.85 -0.23 -3.08
C GLY A 22 -0.66 -0.33 -2.84
N TRP A 23 -1.28 0.75 -2.39
CA TRP A 23 -2.73 0.84 -2.18
C TRP A 23 -3.51 0.72 -3.49
N TRP A 24 -3.07 1.42 -4.54
CA TRP A 24 -3.67 1.33 -5.88
C TRP A 24 -3.62 -0.11 -6.39
N PHE A 25 -2.46 -0.75 -6.30
CA PHE A 25 -2.27 -2.14 -6.68
C PHE A 25 -3.12 -3.12 -5.88
N TRP A 26 -3.41 -2.81 -4.62
CA TRP A 26 -4.29 -3.61 -3.79
C TRP A 26 -5.75 -3.46 -4.23
N VAL A 27 -6.26 -2.23 -4.37
CA VAL A 27 -7.65 -1.96 -4.80
C VAL A 27 -7.93 -2.53 -6.18
N ASP A 28 -7.02 -2.35 -7.14
CA ASP A 28 -7.14 -2.90 -8.49
C ASP A 28 -7.30 -4.44 -8.48
N ALA A 29 -6.51 -5.12 -7.64
CA ALA A 29 -6.59 -6.57 -7.47
C ALA A 29 -7.92 -7.02 -6.83
N VAL A 30 -8.47 -6.22 -5.91
CA VAL A 30 -9.78 -6.51 -5.28
C VAL A 30 -10.92 -6.35 -6.29
N VAL A 31 -10.89 -5.30 -7.11
CA VAL A 31 -11.93 -5.02 -8.12
C VAL A 31 -11.93 -6.04 -9.25
N CYS A 32 -10.75 -6.49 -9.69
CA CYS A 32 -10.62 -7.48 -10.77
C CYS A 32 -10.84 -8.94 -10.30
N SER A 33 -11.04 -9.18 -9.00
CA SER A 33 -11.28 -10.53 -8.49
C SER A 33 -12.69 -11.01 -8.84
N SER A 34 -12.79 -12.02 -9.70
CA SER A 34 -14.05 -12.72 -10.01
C SER A 34 -14.54 -13.61 -8.85
N VAL A 35 -13.72 -13.82 -7.82
CA VAL A 35 -14.03 -14.67 -6.66
C VAL A 35 -14.32 -13.80 -5.45
N ASN A 36 -15.39 -14.12 -4.71
CA ASN A 36 -15.74 -13.43 -3.47
C ASN A 36 -14.67 -13.72 -2.41
N VAL A 37 -13.84 -12.72 -2.10
CA VAL A 37 -12.78 -12.83 -1.10
C VAL A 37 -13.39 -12.52 0.28
N PRO A 38 -13.15 -13.37 1.30
CA PRO A 38 -13.69 -13.13 2.64
C PRO A 38 -13.07 -11.88 3.26
N PHE A 39 -13.87 -11.15 4.05
CA PHE A 39 -13.51 -9.85 4.62
C PHE A 39 -12.16 -9.82 5.37
N LEU A 40 -11.78 -10.95 5.97
CA LEU A 40 -10.52 -11.11 6.69
C LEU A 40 -9.27 -10.78 5.86
N HIS A 41 -9.31 -11.01 4.54
CA HIS A 41 -8.16 -10.73 3.66
C HIS A 41 -7.98 -9.24 3.36
N TYR A 42 -9.01 -8.42 3.61
CA TYR A 42 -8.91 -6.97 3.44
C TYR A 42 -8.35 -6.26 4.69
N LEU A 43 -8.47 -6.89 5.87
CA LEU A 43 -8.08 -6.30 7.15
C LEU A 43 -6.62 -5.82 7.20
N PRO A 44 -5.61 -6.59 6.74
CA PRO A 44 -4.22 -6.15 6.83
C PRO A 44 -3.98 -4.84 6.07
N GLY A 45 -4.53 -4.70 4.86
CA GLY A 45 -4.40 -3.47 4.06
C GLY A 45 -5.09 -2.26 4.70
N ILE A 46 -6.29 -2.45 5.27
CA ILE A 46 -7.02 -1.39 5.97
C ILE A 46 -6.25 -0.93 7.21
N PHE A 47 -5.73 -1.85 8.03
CA PHE A 47 -4.91 -1.51 9.20
C PHE A 47 -3.60 -0.83 8.82
N ALA A 48 -2.97 -1.22 7.70
CA ALA A 48 -1.78 -0.54 7.19
C ALA A 48 -2.08 0.92 6.83
N SER A 49 -3.27 1.21 6.30
CA SER A 49 -3.68 2.57 5.92
C SER A 49 -3.99 3.44 7.12
N ILE A 50 -4.63 2.87 8.14
CA ILE A 50 -4.85 3.56 9.41
C ILE A 50 -3.50 3.90 10.05
N ALA A 51 -2.55 2.96 10.07
CA ALA A 51 -1.23 3.22 10.60
C ALA A 51 -0.46 4.28 9.79
N ALA A 52 -0.55 4.24 8.46
CA ALA A 52 0.02 5.27 7.59
C ALA A 52 -0.57 6.65 7.89
N LEU A 53 -1.89 6.76 8.07
CA LEU A 53 -2.54 8.01 8.49
C LEU A 53 -2.02 8.46 9.86
N MET A 54 -1.91 7.56 10.84
CA MET A 54 -1.39 7.89 12.17
C MET A 54 0.03 8.45 12.11
N PHE A 55 0.91 7.89 11.26
CA PHE A 55 2.26 8.43 11.04
C PHE A 55 2.26 9.79 10.35
N ASN A 56 1.35 10.02 9.40
CA ASN A 56 1.23 11.31 8.71
C ASN A 56 0.59 12.41 9.59
N CYS A 57 -0.21 12.04 10.59
CA CYS A 57 -0.79 12.97 11.56
C CYS A 57 0.22 13.50 12.59
N VAL A 58 1.44 12.94 12.64
CA VAL A 58 2.51 13.38 13.55
C VAL A 58 3.41 14.36 12.81
N ARG A 59 3.53 15.58 13.31
CA ARG A 59 4.50 16.57 12.79
C ARG A 59 5.87 16.28 13.38
N ARG A 60 6.92 16.45 12.58
CA ARG A 60 8.31 16.29 13.05
C ARG A 60 8.69 17.34 14.07
N GLU A 61 8.08 18.52 14.01
CA GLU A 61 8.31 19.59 14.98
C GLU A 61 7.81 19.25 16.39
N ASP A 62 6.82 18.36 16.52
CA ASP A 62 6.25 17.95 17.81
C ASP A 62 7.08 16.84 18.51
N ILE A 63 8.15 16.37 17.86
CA ILE A 63 9.11 15.39 18.40
C ILE A 63 10.32 16.08 19.04
N ASP A 64 10.47 17.41 18.87
CA ASP A 64 11.62 18.14 19.39
C ASP A 64 11.57 18.27 20.92
N TYR A 65 12.71 18.00 21.55
CA TYR A 65 12.84 17.74 22.98
C TYR A 65 12.83 19.06 23.77
N SER A 66 11.67 19.45 24.30
CA SER A 66 11.59 20.48 25.34
C SER A 66 11.48 19.81 26.72
N PRO A 67 12.47 19.98 27.63
CA PRO A 67 12.52 19.26 28.91
C PRO A 67 11.41 19.63 29.93
N TYR A 68 10.42 20.45 29.53
CA TYR A 68 9.34 20.94 30.39
C TYR A 68 7.92 20.75 29.80
N ASP A 69 7.74 19.96 28.72
CA ASP A 69 6.44 19.86 28.05
C ASP A 69 5.67 18.55 28.36
N ASP A 70 4.49 18.67 28.98
CA ASP A 70 3.60 17.56 29.37
C ASP A 70 2.95 16.84 28.16
N GLY A 71 3.11 17.34 26.94
CA GLY A 71 2.57 16.77 25.70
C GLY A 71 3.29 15.51 25.20
N GLU A 72 4.50 15.24 25.70
CA GLU A 72 5.42 14.25 25.12
C GLU A 72 4.91 12.80 25.22
N TRP A 73 4.21 12.44 26.31
CA TRP A 73 3.74 11.07 26.51
C TRP A 73 2.60 10.69 25.54
N ARG A 74 1.78 11.67 25.12
CA ARG A 74 0.65 11.43 24.20
C ARG A 74 1.14 11.13 22.79
N LEU A 75 2.13 11.89 22.32
CA LEU A 75 2.80 11.63 21.05
C LEU A 75 3.55 10.30 21.08
N LYS A 76 4.34 10.03 22.13
CA LYS A 76 5.03 8.74 22.28
C LYS A 76 4.06 7.56 22.26
N LEU A 77 2.93 7.67 22.96
CA LEU A 77 1.89 6.63 22.98
C LEU A 77 1.18 6.50 21.62
N TRP A 78 0.95 7.61 20.92
CA TRP A 78 0.36 7.61 19.58
C TRP A 78 1.29 6.93 18.55
N LEU A 79 2.58 7.25 18.55
CA LEU A 79 3.58 6.58 17.69
C LEU A 79 3.72 5.11 18.06
N PHE A 80 3.69 4.78 19.35
CA PHE A 80 3.72 3.39 19.81
C PHE A 80 2.53 2.60 19.28
N LEU A 81 1.31 3.15 19.35
CA LEU A 81 0.13 2.52 18.79
C LEU A 81 0.23 2.37 17.26
N ALA A 82 0.68 3.42 16.55
CA ALA A 82 0.90 3.34 15.11
C ALA A 82 1.89 2.22 14.73
N TYR A 83 2.96 2.06 15.51
CA TYR A 83 3.95 1.00 15.35
C TYR A 83 3.34 -0.39 15.58
N VAL A 84 2.58 -0.58 16.66
CA VAL A 84 1.92 -1.87 16.95
C VAL A 84 0.92 -2.24 15.86
N VAL A 85 0.10 -1.30 15.40
CA VAL A 85 -0.87 -1.53 14.31
C VAL A 85 -0.15 -1.91 13.01
N SER A 86 0.96 -1.25 12.69
CA SER A 86 1.79 -1.58 11.52
C SER A 86 2.37 -2.99 11.62
N PHE A 87 2.92 -3.35 12.77
CA PHE A 87 3.51 -4.66 13.00
C PHE A 87 2.48 -5.79 12.87
N VAL A 88 1.29 -5.62 13.47
CA VAL A 88 0.19 -6.59 13.37
C VAL A 88 -0.31 -6.72 11.93
N SER A 89 -0.45 -5.62 11.21
CA SER A 89 -0.83 -5.63 9.79
C SER A 89 0.18 -6.38 8.91
N LEU A 90 1.48 -6.15 9.13
CA LEU A 90 2.55 -6.87 8.41
C LEU A 90 2.54 -8.36 8.73
N ALA A 91 2.45 -8.72 10.03
CA ALA A 91 2.39 -10.12 10.46
C ALA A 91 1.16 -10.84 9.89
N ALA A 92 -0.01 -10.17 9.85
CA ALA A 92 -1.21 -10.72 9.25
C ALA A 92 -1.07 -10.90 7.73
N SER A 93 -0.47 -9.93 7.03
CA SER A 93 -0.21 -10.02 5.59
C SER A 93 0.70 -11.20 5.24
N VAL A 94 1.79 -11.37 6.00
CA VAL A 94 2.72 -12.50 5.83
C VAL A 94 2.07 -13.82 6.21
N GLY A 95 1.27 -13.86 7.27
CA GLY A 95 0.54 -15.06 7.69
C GLY A 95 -0.43 -15.56 6.61
N LEU A 96 -1.20 -14.64 6.00
CA LEU A 96 -2.06 -14.97 4.87
C LEU A 96 -1.27 -15.41 3.64
N LEU A 97 -0.14 -14.76 3.35
CA LEU A 97 0.75 -15.17 2.26
C LEU A 97 1.28 -16.60 2.45
N ILE A 98 1.67 -16.96 3.68
CA ILE A 98 2.15 -18.30 4.00
C ILE A 98 1.02 -19.33 3.86
N GLN A 99 -0.17 -19.03 4.37
CA GLN A 99 -1.34 -19.93 4.25
C GLN A 99 -1.70 -20.24 2.80
N GLU A 100 -1.56 -19.27 1.90
CA GLU A 100 -1.77 -19.47 0.47
C GLU A 100 -0.57 -20.13 -0.24
N SER A 101 0.64 -20.10 0.35
CA SER A 101 1.85 -20.74 -0.20
C SER A 101 2.04 -22.21 0.18
N VAL A 102 1.44 -22.66 1.29
CA VAL A 102 1.57 -24.05 1.76
C VAL A 102 0.53 -24.94 1.07
N PRO A 103 0.95 -25.95 0.28
CA PRO A 103 0.03 -26.86 -0.39
C PRO A 103 -0.50 -27.92 0.59
N VAL A 104 -1.67 -27.69 1.17
CA VAL A 104 -2.50 -28.74 1.77
C VAL A 104 -3.75 -28.88 0.90
N ASP A 105 -3.66 -29.76 -0.10
CA ASP A 105 -4.76 -30.26 -0.94
C ASP A 105 -5.96 -29.31 -1.20
N ARG A 106 -5.70 -28.14 -1.80
CA ARG A 106 -6.73 -27.38 -2.53
C ARG A 106 -6.18 -26.86 -3.86
N TYR A 107 -6.65 -27.48 -4.94
CA TYR A 107 -6.45 -27.06 -6.33
C TYR A 107 -6.86 -25.58 -6.52
N CYS A 108 -6.03 -24.85 -7.26
CA CYS A 108 -6.29 -23.53 -7.87
C CYS A 108 -6.47 -22.30 -6.96
N ARG A 109 -5.37 -21.71 -6.48
CA ARG A 109 -5.31 -20.27 -6.17
C ARG A 109 -4.04 -19.54 -6.63
N CYS A 110 -3.33 -20.08 -7.62
CA CYS A 110 -2.18 -19.46 -8.30
C CYS A 110 -2.50 -18.13 -9.05
N LEU A 111 -3.72 -17.60 -8.91
CA LEU A 111 -4.25 -16.54 -9.78
C LEU A 111 -3.83 -15.13 -9.35
N THR A 112 -3.56 -14.85 -8.07
CA THR A 112 -3.39 -13.44 -7.63
C THR A 112 -2.07 -12.79 -8.07
N VAL A 113 -0.98 -13.56 -8.24
CA VAL A 113 0.32 -13.00 -8.65
C VAL A 113 0.49 -13.00 -10.18
N ARG A 114 -0.13 -13.94 -10.90
CA ARG A 114 -0.02 -14.04 -12.37
C ARG A 114 -0.85 -12.99 -13.14
N VAL A 115 -1.87 -12.40 -12.52
CA VAL A 115 -2.79 -11.47 -13.22
C VAL A 115 -2.15 -10.09 -13.49
N ARG A 116 -1.15 -9.66 -12.72
CA ARG A 116 -0.70 -8.26 -12.74
C ARG A 116 0.19 -7.87 -13.94
N PHE A 117 0.92 -8.81 -14.57
CA PHE A 117 1.74 -8.48 -15.75
C PHE A 117 0.95 -8.58 -17.07
N SER A 118 -0.01 -9.51 -17.14
CA SER A 118 -0.84 -9.69 -18.34
C SER A 118 -1.82 -8.53 -18.54
N GLN A 119 -2.47 -8.06 -17.47
CA GLN A 119 -3.50 -7.03 -17.60
C GLN A 119 -2.97 -5.64 -17.99
N TRP A 120 -1.71 -5.33 -17.65
CA TRP A 120 -1.04 -4.12 -18.14
C TRP A 120 -0.65 -4.23 -19.63
N ALA A 121 -0.26 -5.42 -20.10
CA ALA A 121 -0.06 -5.67 -21.52
C ALA A 121 -1.37 -5.52 -22.30
N ASP A 122 -2.48 -6.05 -21.76
CA ASP A 122 -3.81 -5.95 -22.37
C ASP A 122 -4.35 -4.49 -22.41
N ILE A 123 -4.08 -3.69 -21.38
CA ILE A 123 -4.42 -2.24 -21.37
C ILE A 123 -3.56 -1.45 -22.36
N LEU A 124 -2.26 -1.77 -22.48
CA LEU A 124 -1.40 -1.15 -23.49
C LEU A 124 -1.85 -1.52 -24.91
N ASP A 125 -2.21 -2.78 -25.15
CA ASP A 125 -2.70 -3.28 -26.45
C ASP A 125 -4.04 -2.62 -26.83
N CYS A 126 -4.96 -2.46 -25.88
CA CYS A 126 -6.21 -1.73 -26.10
C CYS A 126 -5.96 -0.24 -26.44
N THR A 127 -4.99 0.40 -25.79
CA THR A 127 -4.64 1.80 -26.08
C THR A 127 -3.99 1.94 -27.46
N LEU A 128 -3.11 1.02 -27.83
CA LEU A 128 -2.52 0.93 -29.17
C LEU A 128 -3.57 0.69 -30.27
N ARG A 129 -4.56 -0.19 -30.04
CA ARG A 129 -5.67 -0.40 -30.98
C ARG A 129 -6.58 0.82 -31.14
N ILE A 130 -6.83 1.57 -30.06
CA ILE A 130 -7.60 2.82 -30.13
C ILE A 130 -6.81 3.90 -30.89
N ALA A 131 -5.49 3.96 -30.72
CA ALA A 131 -4.61 4.85 -31.47
C ALA A 131 -4.54 4.48 -32.97
N ASP A 132 -4.63 3.20 -33.32
CA ASP A 132 -4.66 2.76 -34.73
C ASP A 132 -6.04 3.03 -35.38
N SER A 133 -7.12 2.81 -34.63
CA SER A 133 -8.49 3.08 -35.11
C SER A 133 -8.75 4.58 -35.37
N SER A 134 -8.15 5.48 -34.59
CA SER A 134 -8.29 6.93 -34.81
C SER A 134 -7.53 7.44 -36.05
N ASN A 135 -6.47 6.75 -36.49
CA ASN A 135 -5.74 7.09 -37.71
C ASN A 135 -6.45 6.64 -39.00
N LEU A 136 -7.33 5.62 -38.91
CA LEU A 136 -8.14 5.15 -40.05
C LEU A 136 -9.36 6.02 -40.36
N ILE A 137 -9.81 6.86 -39.42
CA ILE A 137 -10.97 7.75 -39.58
C ILE A 137 -10.59 9.08 -40.24
N GLN A 138 -9.29 9.39 -40.33
CA GLN A 138 -8.74 10.63 -40.91
C GLN A 138 -8.30 10.49 -42.39
N LYS A 139 -8.61 9.38 -43.07
CA LYS A 139 -8.27 9.12 -44.48
C LYS A 139 -9.51 8.81 -45.30
#